data_AF-A0A938KDN1-F1
#
_entry.id   AF-A0A938KDN1-F1
#
_cell.length_a   1.000
_cell.length_b   1.000
_cell.length_c   1.000
_cell.angle_alpha   90.00
_cell.angle_beta   90.00
_cell.angle_gamma   90.00
#
_symmetry.space_group_name_H-M   'P 1'
#
loop_
_entity.id
_entity.type
_entity.pdbx_description
1 polymer ?
#
loop_
_entity_poly.entity_id
_entity_poly.type
_entity_poly.pdbx_seq_one_letter_code
_entity_poly.pdbx_strand_id
1 'polypeptide(L)' 'MNIALTKHFETLIQELVASGRYNNASEVVRAGLRVLEAQEQSAAVFPPGSLRHLYTRANHRAERRTARASTLKVETE' A
#
# COMPACT_ATOMS: atom_id res chain seq x y z
N MET A 1 -9.22 -17.83 -5.22
CA MET A 1 -9.78 -16.51 -5.57
C MET A 1 -9.92 -16.46 -7.08
N ASN A 2 -11.08 -16.09 -7.60
CA ASN A 2 -11.32 -15.95 -9.04
C ASN A 2 -11.38 -14.45 -9.39
N ILE A 3 -10.75 -14.03 -10.48
CA ILE A 3 -10.67 -12.62 -10.89
C ILE A 3 -11.15 -12.54 -12.33
N ALA A 4 -12.08 -11.64 -12.62
CA ALA A 4 -12.57 -11.42 -13.97
C ALA A 4 -11.58 -10.51 -14.72
N LEU A 5 -11.13 -10.96 -15.90
CA LEU A 5 -10.25 -10.20 -16.78
C LEU A 5 -10.98 -9.91 -18.09
N THR A 6 -10.67 -8.77 -18.72
CA THR A 6 -11.11 -8.49 -20.08
C THR A 6 -10.37 -9.40 -21.07
N LYS A 7 -10.99 -9.69 -22.22
CA LYS A 7 -10.41 -10.52 -23.31
C LYS A 7 -8.98 -10.14 -23.71
N HIS A 8 -8.63 -8.85 -23.67
CA HIS A 8 -7.28 -8.37 -23.96
C HIS A 8 -6.23 -8.98 -23.01
N PHE A 9 -6.47 -8.93 -21.70
CA PHE A 9 -5.55 -9.46 -20.70
C PHE A 9 -5.50 -10.99 -20.70
N GLU A 10 -6.62 -11.66 -20.99
CA GLU A 10 -6.64 -13.12 -21.15
C GLU A 10 -5.71 -13.55 -22.30
N THR A 11 -5.80 -12.85 -23.44
CA THR A 11 -4.95 -13.12 -24.61
C THR A 11 -3.47 -12.88 -24.27
N LEU A 12 -3.15 -11.75 -23.64
CA LEU A 12 -1.79 -11.44 -23.21
C LEU A 12 -1.22 -12.51 -22.25
N ILE A 13 -2.01 -12.95 -21.26
CA ILE A 13 -1.59 -13.98 -20.32
C ILE A 13 -1.33 -15.30 -21.05
N GLN A 14 -2.20 -15.69 -21.99
CA GLN A 14 -2.03 -16.90 -22.78
C GLN A 14 -0.75 -16.84 -23.62
N GLU A 15 -0.48 -15.72 -24.29
CA GLU A 15 0.76 -15.53 -25.07
C GLU A 15 2.01 -15.62 -24.19
N LEU A 16 1.99 -14.99 -23.02
CA LEU A 16 3.11 -15.01 -22.07
C LEU A 16 3.38 -16.41 -21.50
N VAL A 17 2.34 -17.20 -21.24
CA VAL A 17 2.49 -18.60 -20.80
C VAL A 17 2.94 -19.48 -21.96
N ALA A 18 2.35 -19.32 -23.15
CA ALA A 18 2.72 -20.08 -24.35
C ALA A 18 4.18 -19.84 -24.78
N SER A 19 4.70 -18.63 -24.53
CA SER A 19 6.11 -18.31 -24.77
C SER A 19 7.10 -19.03 -23.84
N GLY A 20 6.60 -19.67 -22.77
CA GLY A 20 7.43 -20.30 -21.75
C GLY A 20 8.05 -19.33 -20.73
N ARG A 21 7.78 -18.02 -20.86
CA ARG A 21 8.27 -17.01 -19.91
C ARG A 21 7.67 -17.14 -18.51
N TYR A 22 6.45 -17.67 -18.42
CA TYR A 22 5.74 -17.93 -17.16
C TYR A 22 5.07 -19.30 -17.20
N ASN A 23 5.00 -20.00 -16.07
CA ASN A 23 4.45 -21.36 -16.02
C ASN A 23 2.91 -21.36 -15.97
N ASN A 24 2.30 -20.29 -15.47
CA ASN A 24 0.85 -20.19 -15.30
C ASN A 24 0.39 -18.73 -15.20
N ALA A 25 -0.92 -18.54 -15.37
CA ALA A 25 -1.56 -17.22 -15.27
C ALA A 25 -1.32 -16.53 -13.92
N SER A 26 -1.30 -17.27 -12.81
CA SER A 26 -1.10 -16.69 -11.48
C SER A 26 0.28 -16.05 -11.34
N GLU A 27 1.31 -16.61 -11.97
CA GLU A 27 2.65 -16.00 -12.02
C GLU A 27 2.67 -14.70 -12.81
N VAL A 28 2.00 -14.65 -13.96
CA VAL A 28 1.87 -13.44 -14.78
C VAL A 28 1.19 -12.32 -13.98
N VAL A 29 0.06 -12.63 -13.35
CA VAL A 29 -0.71 -11.67 -12.55
C VAL A 29 0.14 -11.15 -11.38
N ARG A 30 0.84 -12.02 -10.64
CA ARG A 30 1.74 -11.60 -9.56
C ARG A 30 2.90 -10.73 -10.07
N ALA A 31 3.46 -11.04 -11.23
CA ALA A 31 4.52 -10.23 -11.81
C ALA A 31 4.02 -8.82 -12.18
N GLY A 32 2.83 -8.72 -12.78
CA GLY A 32 2.19 -7.44 -13.06
C GLY A 32 1.88 -6.63 -11.80
N LEU A 33 1.32 -7.29 -10.77
CA LEU A 33 1.01 -6.65 -9.50
C LEU A 33 2.26 -6.16 -8.76
N ARG A 34 3.39 -6.86 -8.84
CA ARG A 34 4.66 -6.38 -8.26
C ARG A 34 5.15 -5.08 -8.90
N VAL A 35 4.98 -4.94 -10.22
CA VAL A 35 5.34 -3.70 -10.93
C VAL A 35 4.40 -2.57 -10.50
N LEU A 36 3.10 -2.85 -10.41
CA LEU A 36 2.12 -1.89 -9.92
C LEU A 36 2.41 -1.47 -8.48
N GLU A 37 2.71 -2.42 -7.59
CA GLU A 37 3.08 -2.14 -6.19
C GLU A 37 4.32 -1.26 -6.11
N ALA A 38 5.36 -1.53 -6.92
CA ALA A 38 6.56 -0.70 -6.97
C ALA A 38 6.26 0.73 -7.46
N GLN A 39 5.37 0.88 -8.44
CA GLN A 39 4.92 2.19 -8.92
C GLN A 39 4.14 2.96 -7.85
N GLU A 40 3.20 2.29 -7.18
CA GLU A 40 2.43 2.89 -6.08
C GLU A 40 3.33 3.25 -4.90
N GLN A 41 4.32 2.43 -4.57
CA GLN A 41 5.28 2.71 -3.51
C GLN A 41 6.19 3.90 -3.87
N SER A 42 6.53 4.05 -5.15
CA SER A 42 7.30 5.19 -5.66
C SER A 42 6.45 6.47 -5.70
N ALA A 43 5.19 6.36 -6.08
CA ALA A 43 4.22 7.47 -6.07
C ALA A 43 3.81 7.88 -4.64
N ALA A 44 3.88 6.96 -3.68
CA ALA A 44 3.67 7.21 -2.25
C ALA A 44 4.81 8.00 -1.59
N VAL A 45 5.91 8.26 -2.31
CA VAL A 45 6.82 9.35 -1.96
C VAL A 45 6.11 10.66 -2.29
N PHE A 46 5.19 11.03 -1.41
CA PHE A 46 4.57 12.33 -1.46
C PHE A 46 5.67 13.39 -1.44
N PRO A 47 5.72 14.31 -2.42
CA PRO A 47 6.68 15.38 -2.39
C PRO A 47 6.52 16.14 -1.06
N PRO A 48 7.64 16.58 -0.45
CA PRO A 48 7.59 17.35 0.78
C PRO A 48 6.64 18.54 0.59
N GLY A 49 5.60 18.63 1.42
CA GLY A 49 4.56 19.66 1.34
C GLY A 49 3.19 19.23 0.79
N SER A 50 2.99 17.98 0.35
CA SER A 50 1.64 17.51 0.00
C SER A 50 0.75 17.32 1.23
N LEU A 51 -0.56 17.54 1.11
CA LEU A 51 -1.52 17.40 2.21
C LEU A 51 -1.48 16.00 2.87
N ARG A 52 -1.21 14.95 2.08
CA ARG A 52 -1.13 13.56 2.58
C ARG A 52 0.17 13.29 3.35
N HIS A 53 1.22 14.07 3.11
CA HIS A 53 2.48 14.05 3.87
C HIS A 53 2.27 14.49 5.32
N LEU A 54 1.37 15.46 5.56
CA LEU A 54 1.09 16.01 6.90
C LEU A 54 0.30 15.07 7.81
N TYR A 55 -0.36 14.07 7.25
CA TYR A 55 -1.18 13.12 8.01
C TYR A 55 -0.49 11.79 8.30
N THR A 56 0.70 11.53 7.74
CA THR A 56 1.35 10.23 7.89
C THR A 56 2.26 10.22 9.13
N ARG A 57 1.75 9.61 10.22
CA ARG A 57 2.48 9.04 11.37
C ARG A 57 2.95 9.97 12.51
N ALA A 58 2.86 11.29 12.40
CA ALA A 58 3.40 12.19 13.43
C ALA A 58 2.48 12.51 14.64
N ASN A 59 1.16 12.26 14.59
CA ASN A 59 0.26 12.81 15.62
C ASN A 59 0.01 11.98 16.88
N HIS A 60 0.44 10.71 16.99
CA HIS A 60 0.20 9.95 18.23
C HIS A 60 1.21 10.23 19.37
N ARG A 61 2.26 11.04 19.16
CA ARG A 61 3.21 11.38 20.23
C ARG A 61 2.73 12.55 21.11
N ALA A 62 1.86 13.41 20.58
CA ALA A 62 1.26 14.52 21.33
C ALA A 62 0.16 14.02 22.30
N GLU A 63 -0.66 13.05 21.87
CA GLU A 63 -1.74 12.50 22.70
C GLU A 63 -1.25 11.69 23.91
N ARG A 64 -0.11 11.00 23.82
CA ARG A 64 0.44 10.24 24.95
C ARG A 64 1.07 11.09 26.05
N ARG A 65 1.43 12.35 25.78
CA ARG A 65 1.97 13.26 26.81
C ARG A 65 0.86 13.95 27.59
N THR A 66 -0.27 14.26 26.96
CA THR A 66 -1.41 14.90 27.62
C THR A 66 -2.21 13.92 28.48
N ALA A 67 -2.28 12.64 28.10
CA ALA A 67 -2.93 11.61 28.92
C ALA A 67 -2.19 11.27 30.22
N ARG A 68 -0.85 11.45 30.27
CA ARG A 68 -0.05 11.17 31.49
C ARG A 68 0.02 12.37 32.44
N ALA A 69 -0.27 13.57 31.94
CA ALA A 69 -0.28 14.80 32.74
C ALA A 69 -1.63 15.02 33.47
N SER A 70 -2.71 14.40 32.99
CA SER A 70 -4.05 14.52 33.60
C SER A 70 -4.28 13.59 34.79
N THR A 71 -3.52 12.51 34.94
CA THR A 71 -3.67 11.59 36.09
C THR A 71 -2.97 12.08 37.37
N LEU A 72 -2.06 13.07 37.28
CA LEU A 72 -1.30 13.57 38.43
C LEU A 72 -1.97 14.76 39.16
N LYS A 73 -3.12 15.25 38.66
CA LYS A 73 -3.82 16.41 39.23
C LYS A 73 -5.08 16.06 40.05
N VAL A 74 -5.38 14.78 40.25
CA VAL A 74 -6.59 14.32 40.96
C VAL A 74 -6.31 14.03 42.44
N GLU A 75 -5.06 14.07 42.91
CA GLU A 75 -4.70 13.73 44.31
C GLU A 75 -4.30 14.92 45.19
N THR A 76 -4.53 16.16 44.75
CA THR A 76 -4.27 17.34 45.58
C THR A 76 -5.48 18.26 45.63
N GLU A 77 -6.53 17.81 46.34
CA GLU A 77 -7.54 18.65 46.99
C GLU A 77 -8.32 17.83 48.02
#